data_AF-A0A1L8DUC4-F1
#
_entry.id   AF-A0A1L8DUC4-F1
#
_cell.length_a   1.000
_cell.length_b   1.000
_cell.length_c   1.000
_cell.angle_alpha   90.00
_cell.angle_beta   90.00
_cell.angle_gamma   90.00
#
_symmetry.space_group_name_H-M   'P 1'
#
loop_
_entity.id
_entity.type
_entity.pdbx_description
1 polymer ?
#
loop_
_entity_poly.entity_id
_entity_poly.type
_entity_poly.pdbx_seq_one_letter_code
_entity_poly.pdbx_strand_id
1 'polypeptide(L)'
;MSDSAGSSQQDEPFDNFYTEVKEIERRDSVLTSKQQIERLLRPGSTYFNLNPFEVLQVEPETTVELIKKKYRSLSILVHPDKNQDNQETAQQAFEIVCKAWKTLENDVTRKKCLDVYEEAKDRTDHMIAEKRKKLKKEGRGDEAVPEDDPNKYKHAVYVMTMKLFADMERRRQQLETRDQEE
;
A
#
# COMPACT_ATOMS: atom_id res chain seq x y z
N MET A 1 0.27 65.19 -6.67
CA MET A 1 1.29 64.15 -6.95
C MET A 1 0.87 62.98 -6.08
N SER A 2 0.01 62.10 -6.60
CA SER A 2 0.39 60.88 -7.33
C SER A 2 0.88 59.83 -6.33
N ASP A 3 0.39 58.60 -6.25
CA ASP A 3 -0.62 57.85 -6.99
C ASP A 3 -0.85 56.53 -6.21
N SER A 4 -1.93 55.81 -6.51
CA SER A 4 -2.12 54.35 -6.35
C SER A 4 -2.24 53.74 -4.93
N ALA A 5 -3.43 53.22 -4.56
CA ALA A 5 -3.94 51.84 -4.80
C ALA A 5 -3.36 50.84 -3.78
N GLY A 6 -4.08 49.93 -3.13
CA GLY A 6 -5.45 49.45 -3.21
C GLY A 6 -5.56 48.26 -2.24
N SER A 7 -6.74 48.05 -1.67
CA SER A 7 -7.29 46.78 -1.15
C SER A 7 -6.32 45.72 -0.58
N SER A 8 -6.16 45.66 0.75
CA SER A 8 -5.67 44.47 1.48
C SER A 8 -6.82 43.68 2.13
N GLN A 9 -7.99 43.67 1.49
CA GLN A 9 -9.14 42.82 1.82
C GLN A 9 -9.53 41.97 0.60
N GLN A 10 -8.57 41.32 -0.06
CA GLN A 10 -8.85 40.41 -1.17
C GLN A 10 -7.99 39.13 -1.21
N ASP A 11 -7.17 38.86 -0.19
CA ASP A 11 -6.42 37.59 -0.10
C ASP A 11 -7.11 36.53 0.78
N GLU A 12 -7.92 36.94 1.76
CA GLU A 12 -8.75 36.03 2.58
C GLU A 12 -9.67 35.11 1.75
N PRO A 13 -10.39 35.61 0.72
CA PRO A 13 -11.23 34.75 -0.12
C PRO A 13 -10.42 33.75 -0.97
N PHE A 14 -9.18 34.11 -1.34
CA PHE A 14 -8.32 33.28 -2.19
C PHE A 14 -7.59 32.22 -1.38
N ASP A 15 -7.13 32.54 -0.18
CA ASP A 15 -6.53 31.59 0.77
C ASP A 15 -7.57 30.63 1.34
N ASN A 16 -8.79 31.10 1.60
CA ASN A 16 -9.92 30.23 1.96
C ASN A 16 -10.32 29.31 0.81
N PHE A 17 -10.32 29.80 -0.45
CA PHE A 17 -10.52 28.97 -1.63
C PHE A 17 -9.42 27.92 -1.81
N TYR A 18 -8.14 28.30 -1.63
CA TYR A 18 -7.02 27.36 -1.73
C TYR A 18 -7.02 26.31 -0.61
N THR A 19 -7.50 26.68 0.57
CA THR A 19 -7.69 25.78 1.72
C THR A 19 -8.87 24.84 1.49
N GLU A 20 -9.99 25.35 1.00
CA GLU A 20 -11.18 24.57 0.67
C GLU A 20 -10.92 23.60 -0.50
N VAL A 21 -10.17 24.01 -1.52
CA VAL A 21 -9.72 23.14 -2.63
C VAL A 21 -8.77 22.05 -2.12
N LYS A 22 -7.81 22.37 -1.24
CA LYS A 22 -6.94 21.36 -0.61
C LYS A 22 -7.70 20.42 0.32
N GLU A 23 -8.76 20.90 0.97
CA GLU A 23 -9.66 20.11 1.80
C GLU A 23 -10.64 19.26 0.99
N ILE A 24 -11.00 19.68 -0.22
CA ILE A 24 -11.72 18.89 -1.23
C ILE A 24 -10.77 17.84 -1.83
N GLU A 25 -9.55 18.18 -2.20
CA GLU A 25 -8.51 17.22 -2.60
C GLU A 25 -8.22 16.21 -1.49
N ARG A 26 -8.26 16.60 -0.21
CA ARG A 26 -8.19 15.70 0.97
C ARG A 26 -9.47 14.86 1.16
N ARG A 27 -10.64 15.41 0.87
CA ARG A 27 -11.94 14.70 0.91
C ARG A 27 -12.06 13.67 -0.21
N ASP A 28 -11.47 13.93 -1.36
CA ASP A 28 -11.31 13.00 -2.48
C ASP A 28 -10.05 12.10 -2.34
N SER A 29 -9.23 12.28 -1.29
CA SER A 29 -7.91 11.63 -1.17
C SER A 29 -7.89 10.18 -0.68
N VAL A 30 -9.02 9.48 -0.65
CA VAL A 30 -9.00 8.02 -0.53
C VAL A 30 -9.96 7.50 -1.58
N LEU A 31 -9.41 6.87 -2.63
CA LEU A 31 -10.06 6.39 -3.85
C LEU A 31 -11.58 6.21 -3.70
N THR A 32 -12.36 6.71 -4.67
CA THR A 32 -13.81 6.51 -4.71
C THR A 32 -14.18 5.03 -4.58
N SER A 33 -15.41 4.72 -4.17
CA SER A 33 -15.88 3.32 -4.07
C SER A 33 -15.54 2.49 -5.30
N LYS A 34 -15.76 3.05 -6.50
CA LYS A 34 -15.41 2.42 -7.78
C LYS A 34 -13.90 2.18 -7.93
N GLN A 35 -13.08 3.18 -7.62
CA GLN A 35 -11.63 3.09 -7.70
C GLN A 35 -11.05 2.08 -6.69
N GLN A 36 -11.63 1.95 -5.49
CA GLN A 36 -11.23 0.92 -4.52
C GLN A 36 -11.55 -0.49 -5.01
N ILE A 37 -12.74 -0.68 -5.58
CA ILE A 37 -13.14 -1.96 -6.18
C ILE A 37 -12.21 -2.30 -7.35
N GLU A 38 -11.96 -1.35 -8.25
CA GLU A 38 -11.05 -1.53 -9.38
C GLU A 38 -9.63 -1.88 -8.93
N ARG A 39 -9.11 -1.23 -7.88
CA ARG A 39 -7.80 -1.55 -7.31
C ARG A 39 -7.71 -3.00 -6.84
N LEU A 40 -8.73 -3.49 -6.14
CA LEU A 40 -8.76 -4.83 -5.57
C LEU A 40 -8.99 -5.92 -6.61
N LEU A 41 -9.65 -5.58 -7.73
CA LEU A 41 -10.01 -6.52 -8.80
C LEU A 41 -9.20 -6.33 -10.10
N ARG A 42 -8.22 -5.41 -10.13
CA ARG A 42 -7.39 -5.19 -11.32
C ARG A 42 -6.68 -6.47 -11.76
N PRO A 43 -6.39 -6.65 -13.06
CA PRO A 43 -5.53 -7.72 -13.52
C PRO A 43 -4.20 -7.74 -12.74
N GLY A 44 -3.84 -8.92 -12.22
CA GLY A 44 -2.65 -9.10 -11.37
C GLY A 44 -2.87 -8.81 -9.88
N SER A 45 -4.07 -8.41 -9.45
CA SER A 45 -4.39 -8.19 -8.03
C SER A 45 -4.23 -9.45 -7.17
N THR A 46 -4.24 -10.64 -7.77
CA THR A 46 -4.01 -11.91 -7.07
C THR A 46 -2.78 -11.89 -6.19
N TYR A 47 -1.65 -11.36 -6.66
CA TYR A 47 -0.41 -11.28 -5.88
C TYR A 47 -0.38 -10.09 -4.93
N PHE A 48 -0.97 -8.95 -5.32
CA PHE A 48 -1.07 -7.77 -4.46
C PHE A 48 -1.94 -8.05 -3.23
N ASN A 49 -3.04 -8.76 -3.42
CA ASN A 49 -4.00 -9.08 -2.37
C ASN A 49 -3.50 -10.16 -1.39
N LEU A 50 -2.36 -10.79 -1.66
CA LEU A 50 -1.68 -11.67 -0.69
C LEU A 50 -1.08 -10.89 0.47
N ASN A 51 -0.72 -9.62 0.26
CA ASN A 51 -0.24 -8.75 1.32
C ASN A 51 -1.42 -7.99 1.95
N PRO A 52 -1.81 -8.34 3.19
CA PRO A 52 -2.95 -7.70 3.84
C PRO A 52 -2.71 -6.22 4.19
N PHE A 53 -1.45 -5.80 4.35
CA PHE A 53 -1.10 -4.40 4.59
C PHE A 53 -1.40 -3.54 3.34
N GLU A 54 -1.10 -4.08 2.15
CA GLU A 54 -1.42 -3.45 0.87
C GLU A 54 -2.93 -3.36 0.63
N VAL A 55 -3.67 -4.44 0.94
CA VAL A 55 -5.14 -4.44 0.82
C VAL A 55 -5.76 -3.34 1.69
N LEU A 56 -5.34 -3.23 2.95
CA LEU A 56 -5.90 -2.24 3.88
C LEU A 56 -5.27 -0.84 3.79
N GLN A 57 -4.27 -0.66 2.92
CA GLN A 57 -3.53 0.59 2.75
C GLN A 57 -2.96 1.11 4.09
N VAL A 58 -2.26 0.22 4.78
CA VAL A 58 -1.63 0.50 6.08
C VAL A 58 -0.16 0.11 6.04
N GLU A 59 0.66 0.81 6.81
CA GLU A 59 2.05 0.43 7.02
C GLU A 59 2.13 -0.80 7.94
N PRO A 60 3.12 -1.69 7.78
CA PRO A 60 3.29 -2.87 8.64
C PRO A 60 3.37 -2.55 10.13
N GLU A 61 3.97 -1.42 10.49
CA GLU A 61 4.14 -0.94 11.86
C GLU A 61 2.85 -0.33 12.46
N THR A 62 1.76 -0.25 11.68
CA THR A 62 0.48 0.31 12.14
C THR A 62 -0.14 -0.55 13.25
N THR A 63 -0.71 0.11 14.27
CA THR A 63 -1.40 -0.59 15.37
C THR A 63 -2.70 -1.25 14.90
N VAL A 64 -3.08 -2.37 15.52
CA VAL A 64 -4.31 -3.11 15.17
C VAL A 64 -5.56 -2.21 15.26
N GLU A 65 -5.59 -1.27 16.19
CA GLU A 65 -6.67 -0.30 16.34
C GLU A 65 -6.83 0.62 15.13
N LEU A 66 -5.71 1.12 14.58
CA LEU A 66 -5.71 1.94 13.38
C LEU A 66 -6.03 1.11 12.13
N ILE A 67 -5.53 -0.13 12.06
CA ILE A 67 -5.89 -1.09 11.01
C ILE A 67 -7.40 -1.35 11.03
N LYS A 68 -8.01 -1.51 12.21
CA LYS A 68 -9.46 -1.70 12.36
C LYS A 68 -10.25 -0.50 11.85
N LYS A 69 -9.76 0.73 12.09
CA LYS A 69 -10.38 1.95 11.56
C LYS A 69 -10.32 1.96 10.02
N LYS A 70 -9.18 1.61 9.43
CA LYS A 70 -8.99 1.53 7.98
C LYS A 70 -9.85 0.45 7.34
N TYR A 71 -9.92 -0.74 7.95
CA TYR A 71 -10.82 -1.81 7.55
C TYR A 71 -12.28 -1.33 7.50
N ARG A 72 -12.80 -0.72 8.58
CA ARG A 72 -14.18 -0.21 8.59
C ARG A 72 -14.44 0.81 7.49
N SER A 73 -13.50 1.73 7.26
CA SER A 73 -13.61 2.74 6.20
C SER A 73 -13.67 2.09 4.82
N LEU A 74 -12.75 1.16 4.52
CA LEU A 74 -12.69 0.47 3.24
C LEU A 74 -13.91 -0.42 3.02
N SER A 75 -14.34 -1.17 4.04
CA SER A 75 -15.55 -1.99 4.00
C SER A 75 -16.79 -1.21 3.61
N ILE A 76 -16.95 0.03 4.11
CA ILE A 76 -18.08 0.88 3.72
C ILE A 76 -17.97 1.30 2.25
N LEU A 77 -16.77 1.63 1.77
CA LEU A 77 -16.56 2.05 0.39
C LEU A 77 -16.87 0.92 -0.60
N VAL A 78 -16.47 -0.31 -0.29
CA VAL A 78 -16.65 -1.46 -1.19
C VAL A 78 -17.90 -2.29 -0.91
N HIS A 79 -18.78 -1.88 0.00
CA HIS A 79 -19.96 -2.67 0.37
C HIS A 79 -20.95 -2.82 -0.80
N PRO A 80 -21.50 -4.02 -1.07
CA PRO A 80 -22.43 -4.26 -2.17
C PRO A 80 -23.68 -3.36 -2.12
N ASP A 81 -24.27 -3.13 -0.94
CA ASP A 81 -25.46 -2.28 -0.79
C ASP A 81 -25.28 -0.83 -1.26
N LYS A 82 -24.05 -0.31 -1.18
CA LYS A 82 -23.71 1.06 -1.65
C LYS A 82 -23.29 1.10 -3.11
N ASN A 83 -23.02 -0.05 -3.70
CA ASN A 83 -22.47 -0.23 -5.04
C ASN A 83 -23.40 -1.15 -5.86
N GLN A 84 -24.69 -0.78 -5.91
CA GLN A 84 -25.76 -1.62 -6.49
C GLN A 84 -25.56 -1.87 -7.98
N ASP A 85 -25.00 -0.90 -8.71
CA ASP A 85 -24.71 -1.01 -10.14
C ASP A 85 -23.65 -2.08 -10.47
N ASN A 86 -22.86 -2.49 -9.48
CA ASN A 86 -21.75 -3.43 -9.64
C ASN A 86 -21.62 -4.38 -8.44
N GLN A 87 -22.77 -4.83 -7.92
CA GLN A 87 -22.89 -5.57 -6.67
C GLN A 87 -21.96 -6.79 -6.56
N GLU A 88 -21.80 -7.56 -7.64
CA GLU A 88 -20.91 -8.73 -7.68
C GLU A 88 -19.44 -8.33 -7.47
N THR A 89 -18.96 -7.32 -8.20
CA THR A 89 -17.59 -6.83 -8.05
C THR A 89 -17.36 -6.19 -6.67
N ALA A 90 -18.37 -5.49 -6.15
CA ALA A 90 -18.32 -4.93 -4.80
C ALA A 90 -18.22 -6.04 -3.74
N GLN A 91 -18.99 -7.12 -3.88
CA GLN A 91 -18.93 -8.28 -3.01
C GLN A 91 -17.54 -8.93 -3.01
N GLN A 92 -16.96 -9.16 -4.20
CA GLN A 92 -15.60 -9.72 -4.32
C GLN A 92 -14.54 -8.81 -3.66
N ALA A 93 -14.62 -7.50 -3.89
CA ALA A 93 -13.73 -6.53 -3.25
C ALA A 93 -13.89 -6.50 -1.72
N PHE A 94 -15.13 -6.58 -1.24
CA PHE A 94 -15.45 -6.64 0.19
C PHE A 94 -14.88 -7.90 0.86
N GLU A 95 -14.95 -9.05 0.19
CA GLU A 95 -14.37 -10.29 0.68
C GLU A 95 -12.85 -10.21 0.82
N ILE A 96 -12.16 -9.59 -0.14
CA ILE A 96 -10.72 -9.35 -0.08
C ILE A 96 -10.36 -8.48 1.13
N VAL A 97 -11.08 -7.38 1.34
CA VAL A 97 -10.89 -6.49 2.51
C VAL A 97 -11.14 -7.22 3.83
N CYS A 98 -12.19 -8.05 3.90
CA CYS A 98 -12.49 -8.87 5.07
C CYS A 98 -11.42 -9.92 5.35
N LYS A 99 -10.89 -10.58 4.32
CA LYS A 99 -9.81 -11.56 4.46
C LYS A 99 -8.54 -10.89 5.01
N ALA A 100 -8.16 -9.75 4.46
CA ALA A 100 -6.99 -9.00 4.93
C ALA A 100 -7.12 -8.57 6.39
N TRP A 101 -8.30 -8.09 6.79
CA TRP A 101 -8.58 -7.78 8.20
C TRP A 101 -8.44 -9.00 9.10
N LYS A 102 -9.07 -10.13 8.77
CA LYS A 102 -8.97 -11.36 9.57
C LYS A 102 -7.52 -11.81 9.76
N THR A 103 -6.68 -11.67 8.73
CA THR A 103 -5.25 -11.98 8.79
C THR A 103 -4.49 -11.04 9.73
N LEU A 104 -4.83 -9.75 9.78
CA LEU A 104 -4.15 -8.78 10.64
C LEU A 104 -4.76 -8.66 12.05
N GLU A 105 -5.99 -9.09 12.25
CA GLU A 105 -6.65 -9.14 13.56
C GLU A 105 -6.10 -10.29 14.42
N ASN A 106 -5.75 -11.41 13.79
CA ASN A 106 -5.17 -12.54 14.50
C ASN A 106 -3.66 -12.36 14.68
N ASP A 107 -3.20 -12.38 15.93
CA ASP A 107 -1.80 -12.13 16.28
C ASP A 107 -0.82 -13.11 15.63
N VAL A 108 -1.21 -14.38 15.47
CA VAL A 108 -0.35 -15.42 14.87
C VAL A 108 -0.14 -15.14 13.39
N THR A 109 -1.22 -14.85 12.66
CA THR A 109 -1.13 -14.57 11.22
C THR A 109 -0.53 -13.19 10.96
N ARG A 110 -0.84 -12.19 11.79
CA ARG A 110 -0.22 -10.87 11.73
C ARG A 110 1.29 -10.97 11.93
N LYS A 111 1.74 -11.73 12.93
CA LYS A 111 3.16 -11.97 13.16
C LYS A 111 3.84 -12.58 11.94
N LYS A 112 3.24 -13.61 11.32
CA LYS A 112 3.77 -14.18 10.07
C LYS A 112 3.89 -13.14 8.95
N CYS A 113 2.91 -12.25 8.80
CA CYS A 113 2.99 -11.18 7.80
C CYS A 113 4.09 -10.16 8.11
N LEU A 114 4.34 -9.87 9.39
CA LEU A 114 5.44 -9.01 9.82
C LEU A 114 6.80 -9.68 9.61
N ASP A 115 6.93 -10.97 9.93
CA ASP A 115 8.16 -11.74 9.72
C ASP A 115 8.56 -11.73 8.23
N VAL A 116 7.59 -11.84 7.32
CA VAL A 116 7.82 -11.73 5.86
C VAL A 116 8.30 -10.33 5.47
N TYR A 117 7.75 -9.30 6.09
CA TYR A 117 8.15 -7.92 5.82
C TYR A 117 9.56 -7.62 6.35
N GLU A 118 9.90 -8.10 7.53
CA GLU A 118 11.26 -7.99 8.09
C GLU A 118 12.27 -8.78 7.24
N GLU A 119 11.92 -9.99 6.78
CA GLU A 119 12.75 -10.74 5.84
C GLU A 119 12.96 -9.97 4.52
N ALA A 120 11.93 -9.25 4.04
CA ALA A 120 12.05 -8.42 2.85
C ALA A 120 13.02 -7.24 3.06
N LYS A 121 12.98 -6.58 4.23
CA LYS A 121 13.95 -5.56 4.62
C LYS A 121 15.36 -6.13 4.63
N ASP A 122 15.57 -7.23 5.34
CA ASP A 122 16.89 -7.87 5.44
C ASP A 122 17.47 -8.26 4.08
N ARG A 123 16.65 -8.85 3.20
CA ARG A 123 17.06 -9.20 1.83
C ARG A 123 17.39 -7.97 0.99
N THR A 124 16.64 -6.89 1.18
CA THR A 124 16.88 -5.61 0.48
C THR A 124 18.19 -5.00 0.93
N ASP A 125 18.45 -4.98 2.23
CA ASP A 125 19.69 -4.46 2.82
C ASP A 125 20.91 -5.27 2.36
N HIS A 126 20.80 -6.60 2.35
CA HIS A 126 21.86 -7.48 1.83
C HIS A 126 22.15 -7.21 0.34
N MET A 127 21.10 -7.02 -0.48
CA MET A 127 21.27 -6.69 -1.89
C MET A 127 21.97 -5.34 -2.07
N ILE A 128 21.61 -4.33 -1.29
CA ILE A 128 22.24 -3.00 -1.32
C ILE A 128 23.71 -3.10 -0.90
N ALA A 129 24.02 -3.84 0.17
CA ALA A 129 25.38 -4.06 0.63
C ALA A 129 26.25 -4.75 -0.44
N GLU A 130 25.73 -5.76 -1.11
CA GLU A 130 26.45 -6.45 -2.19
C GLU A 130 26.63 -5.55 -3.43
N LYS A 131 25.64 -4.72 -3.80
CA LYS A 131 25.80 -3.70 -4.85
C LYS A 131 26.94 -2.73 -4.52
N ARG A 132 26.98 -2.21 -3.29
CA ARG A 132 28.05 -1.31 -2.82
C ARG A 132 29.42 -1.98 -2.84
N LYS A 133 29.49 -3.24 -2.40
CA LYS A 133 30.73 -4.04 -2.44
C LYS A 133 31.22 -4.25 -3.88
N LYS A 134 30.31 -4.46 -4.83
CA LYS A 134 30.64 -4.59 -6.25
C LYS A 134 31.18 -3.28 -6.84
N LEU A 135 30.51 -2.15 -6.59
CA LEU A 135 30.97 -0.82 -7.01
C LEU A 135 32.38 -0.52 -6.48
N LYS A 136 32.64 -0.86 -5.21
CA LYS A 136 33.98 -0.72 -4.63
C LYS A 136 35.04 -1.57 -5.33
N LYS A 137 34.72 -2.81 -5.73
CA LYS A 137 35.63 -3.69 -6.48
C LYS A 137 35.89 -3.18 -7.91
N GLU A 138 34.92 -2.50 -8.51
CA GLU A 138 35.02 -1.91 -9.86
C GLU A 138 35.71 -0.54 -9.86
N GLY A 139 36.22 -0.07 -8.71
CA GLY A 139 36.85 1.26 -8.58
C GLY A 139 35.87 2.42 -8.60
N ARG A 140 34.56 2.14 -8.53
CA ARG A 140 33.44 3.10 -8.55
C ARG A 140 32.77 3.23 -7.18
N GLY A 141 33.55 3.05 -6.11
CA GLY A 141 33.03 2.93 -4.73
C GLY A 141 32.32 4.17 -4.19
N ASP A 142 32.57 5.33 -4.78
CA ASP A 142 31.98 6.61 -4.38
C ASP A 142 30.66 6.93 -5.11
N GLU A 143 30.23 6.06 -6.03
CA GLU A 143 28.93 6.23 -6.70
C GLU A 143 27.78 5.89 -5.76
N ALA A 144 26.81 6.81 -5.68
CA ALA A 144 25.58 6.61 -4.94
C ALA A 144 24.77 5.44 -5.53
N VAL A 145 24.22 4.60 -4.65
CA VAL A 145 23.26 3.58 -5.09
C VAL A 145 21.86 4.20 -5.13
N PRO A 146 20.99 3.78 -6.06
CA PRO A 146 19.63 4.33 -6.16
C PRO A 146 18.84 4.24 -4.84
N GLU A 147 19.09 3.20 -4.05
CA GLU A 147 18.45 2.94 -2.76
C GLU A 147 18.98 3.82 -1.60
N ASP A 148 19.95 4.72 -1.84
CA ASP A 148 20.33 5.75 -0.87
C ASP A 148 19.23 6.80 -0.67
N ASP A 149 18.34 6.95 -1.66
CA ASP A 149 17.11 7.73 -1.55
C ASP A 149 16.08 6.96 -0.71
N PRO A 150 15.53 7.55 0.38
CA PRO A 150 14.56 6.89 1.25
C PRO A 150 13.30 6.37 0.53
N ASN A 151 12.84 7.05 -0.52
CA ASN A 151 11.69 6.62 -1.30
C ASN A 151 12.02 5.42 -2.18
N LYS A 152 13.23 5.39 -2.75
CA LYS A 152 13.72 4.24 -3.53
C LYS A 152 13.96 3.03 -2.64
N TYR A 153 14.49 3.23 -1.44
CA TYR A 153 14.60 2.18 -0.43
C TYR A 153 13.23 1.59 -0.07
N LYS A 154 12.28 2.44 0.31
CA LYS A 154 10.90 2.00 0.61
C LYS A 154 10.28 1.23 -0.55
N HIS A 155 10.48 1.70 -1.78
CA HIS A 155 10.00 1.00 -2.98
C HIS A 155 10.70 -0.36 -3.17
N ALA A 156 12.00 -0.46 -2.93
CA ALA A 156 12.72 -1.74 -3.02
C ALA A 156 12.21 -2.76 -1.98
N VAL A 157 12.02 -2.32 -0.73
CA VAL A 157 11.43 -3.15 0.33
C VAL A 157 10.02 -3.58 -0.03
N TYR A 158 9.20 -2.67 -0.57
CA TYR A 158 7.85 -2.96 -1.06
C TYR A 158 7.85 -4.06 -2.13
N VAL A 159 8.68 -3.91 -3.17
CA VAL A 159 8.80 -4.89 -4.26
C VAL A 159 9.27 -6.25 -3.72
N MET A 160 10.25 -6.25 -2.81
CA MET A 160 10.75 -7.48 -2.18
C MET A 160 9.67 -8.16 -1.33
N THR A 161 8.92 -7.39 -0.54
CA THR A 161 7.80 -7.89 0.28
C THR A 161 6.77 -8.57 -0.61
N MET A 162 6.39 -7.92 -1.71
CA MET A 162 5.41 -8.48 -2.64
C MET A 162 5.88 -9.77 -3.30
N LYS A 163 7.17 -9.84 -3.63
CA LYS A 163 7.78 -11.06 -4.16
C LYS A 163 7.74 -12.21 -3.14
N LEU A 164 8.05 -11.95 -1.87
CA LEU A 164 8.03 -13.00 -0.83
C LEU A 164 6.62 -13.54 -0.59
N PHE A 165 5.60 -12.67 -0.51
CA PHE A 165 4.21 -13.12 -0.40
C PHE A 165 3.79 -14.00 -1.59
N ALA A 166 4.16 -13.60 -2.82
CA ALA A 166 3.89 -14.40 -4.01
C ALA A 166 4.63 -15.75 -4.02
N ASP A 167 5.90 -15.76 -3.61
CA ASP A 167 6.71 -16.98 -3.53
C ASP A 167 6.17 -17.96 -2.48
N MET A 168 5.71 -17.46 -1.33
CA MET A 168 5.07 -18.30 -0.31
C MET A 168 3.77 -18.95 -0.82
N GLU A 169 2.92 -18.17 -1.50
CA GLU A 169 1.68 -18.69 -2.08
C GLU A 169 1.94 -19.74 -3.17
N ARG A 170 2.95 -19.51 -4.02
CA ARG A 170 3.37 -20.51 -5.02
C ARG A 170 3.85 -21.80 -4.37
N ARG A 171 4.66 -21.71 -3.30
CA ARG A 171 5.09 -22.90 -2.56
C ARG A 171 3.92 -23.63 -1.90
N ARG A 172 2.95 -22.91 -1.33
CA ARG A 172 1.74 -23.48 -0.74
C ARG A 172 0.96 -24.28 -1.78
N GLN A 173 0.70 -23.68 -2.95
CA GLN A 173 -0.02 -24.33 -4.04
C GLN A 173 0.71 -25.58 -4.55
N GLN A 174 2.04 -25.51 -4.71
CA GLN A 174 2.84 -26.66 -5.13
C GLN A 174 2.76 -27.83 -4.14
N LEU A 175 2.80 -27.54 -2.84
CA LEU A 175 2.65 -28.57 -1.80
C LEU A 175 1.24 -29.18 -1.82
N GLU A 176 0.21 -28.36 -1.93
CA GLU A 176 -1.18 -28.83 -1.99
C GLU A 176 -1.47 -29.69 -3.22
N THR A 177 -0.92 -29.32 -4.38
CA THR A 177 -1.03 -30.14 -5.59
C THR A 177 -0.33 -31.48 -5.40
N ARG A 178 0.89 -31.49 -4.85
CA ARG A 178 1.62 -32.74 -4.60
C ARG A 178 0.87 -33.66 -3.62
N ASP A 179 0.36 -33.12 -2.53
CA ASP A 179 -0.36 -33.90 -1.51
C ASP A 179 -1.72 -34.44 -2.02
N GLN A 180 -2.28 -33.85 -3.10
CA GLN A 180 -3.49 -34.37 -3.79
C GLN A 180 -3.17 -35.42 -4.85
N GLU A 181 -1.94 -35.43 -5.36
CA GLU A 181 -1.44 -36.38 -6.36
C GLU A 181 -0.85 -37.66 -5.74
N GLU A 182 -0.57 -37.64 -4.43
CA GLU A 182 -0.17 -38.80 -3.59
C GLU A 182 -1.37 -39.53 -2.97
#